data_AF-A0A6P0RG97-F1
#
_entry.id   AF-A0A6P0RG97-F1
#
_cell.length_a   1.000
_cell.length_b   1.000
_cell.length_c   1.000
_cell.angle_alpha   90.00
_cell.angle_beta   90.00
_cell.angle_gamma   90.00
#
_symmetry.space_group_name_H-M   'P 1'
#
loop_
_entity.id
_entity.type
_entity.pdbx_description
1 polymer ?
#
loop_
_entity_poly.entity_id
_entity_poly.type
_entity_poly.pdbx_seq_one_letter_code
_entity_poly.pdbx_strand_id
1 'polypeptide(L)'
;MSNRPREKQFSFYSIQSVLGRGNYQLSIINYQLLKLYLWKLISLIQNGLSAEPEIAKIVGDDRVIGGVCNLASNKVIFGYIHHIDYGLIRIGRYARNYQFAEITNKMREIYQDFESAGVPVNLTEYLLLERWKKLVWNIPYNSLSVILDARTDEIMGDANTRNLVTEIMQEVLEGAKSCQCQIPDSYIQKMLDHTNKLRPYLTSMKIDYERRRPLEIEGIIGNPLRIASEAGVKLPKIGMLYQQLKFLDARNRQNFSS
;
A
#
# COMPACT_ATOMS: atom_id res chain seq x y z
N MET A 1 38.35 -9.98 -31.65
CA MET A 1 38.15 -9.41 -30.30
C MET A 1 36.66 -9.15 -30.12
N SER A 2 35.97 -10.06 -29.44
CA SER A 2 34.50 -10.05 -29.30
C SER A 2 34.15 -9.50 -27.91
N ASN A 3 33.53 -8.32 -27.86
CA ASN A 3 32.98 -7.72 -26.65
C ASN A 3 31.75 -8.52 -26.21
N ARG A 4 31.94 -9.50 -25.30
CA ARG A 4 30.83 -10.01 -24.48
C ARG A 4 30.53 -8.97 -23.38
N PRO A 5 29.25 -8.61 -23.14
CA PRO A 5 28.90 -7.84 -21.96
C PRO A 5 29.31 -8.64 -20.71
N ARG A 6 30.03 -7.99 -19.79
CA ARG A 6 30.33 -8.59 -18.48
C ARG A 6 28.99 -8.90 -17.79
N GLU A 7 28.80 -10.16 -17.40
CA GLU A 7 27.75 -10.52 -16.44
C GLU A 7 27.93 -9.64 -15.21
N LYS A 8 26.97 -8.75 -14.95
CA LYS A 8 26.93 -7.97 -13.72
C LYS A 8 26.60 -8.95 -12.60
N GLN A 9 27.60 -9.28 -11.78
CA GLN A 9 27.41 -9.95 -10.51
C GLN A 9 26.48 -9.08 -9.65
N PHE A 10 25.24 -9.54 -9.45
CA PHE A 10 24.34 -8.97 -8.46
C PHE A 10 24.92 -9.30 -7.07
N SER A 11 25.19 -8.28 -6.26
CA SER A 11 25.56 -8.46 -4.86
C SER A 11 24.41 -9.17 -4.16
N PHE A 12 24.62 -10.41 -3.72
CA PHE A 12 23.61 -11.25 -3.07
C PHE A 12 23.14 -10.64 -1.75
N TYR A 13 22.15 -9.75 -1.83
CA TYR A 13 21.29 -9.40 -0.72
C TYR A 13 19.99 -10.17 -0.89
N SER A 14 19.64 -10.97 0.10
CA SER A 14 18.38 -11.72 0.13
C SER A 14 17.22 -10.73 0.34
N ILE A 15 16.83 -10.02 -0.72
CA ILE A 15 15.64 -9.17 -0.73
C ILE A 15 14.43 -10.09 -0.88
N GLN A 16 13.84 -10.54 0.22
CA GLN A 16 12.52 -11.14 0.14
C GLN A 16 11.51 -10.01 0.13
N SER A 17 10.93 -9.75 -1.04
CA SER A 17 9.70 -8.97 -1.14
C SER A 17 8.58 -9.86 -0.60
N VAL A 18 8.02 -9.49 0.55
CA VAL A 18 6.77 -10.09 0.98
C VAL A 18 5.64 -9.41 0.21
N LEU A 19 5.47 -9.83 -1.05
CA LEU A 19 4.28 -9.51 -1.83
C LEU A 19 3.16 -10.47 -1.42
N GLY A 20 2.54 -10.19 -0.28
CA GLY A 20 1.40 -10.94 0.27
C GLY A 20 0.20 -10.01 0.42
N ARG A 21 -0.99 -10.47 0.03
CA ARG A 21 -2.22 -9.66 0.05
C ARG A 21 -2.81 -9.71 1.46
N GLY A 22 -2.96 -8.54 2.09
CA GLY A 22 -3.55 -8.36 3.41
C GLY A 22 -2.79 -9.00 4.59
N ASN A 23 -3.11 -8.52 5.80
CA ASN A 23 -2.51 -9.02 7.07
C ASN A 23 -2.74 -10.52 7.31
N TYR A 24 -3.70 -11.16 6.62
CA TYR A 24 -3.98 -12.60 6.73
C TYR A 24 -2.85 -13.50 6.22
N GLN A 25 -1.91 -12.98 5.43
CA GLN A 25 -0.74 -13.75 4.97
C GLN A 25 0.52 -13.53 5.81
N LEU A 26 0.55 -12.54 6.71
CA LEU A 26 1.63 -12.43 7.69
C LEU A 26 1.68 -13.66 8.62
N SER A 27 0.53 -14.29 8.88
CA SER A 27 0.47 -15.57 9.59
C SER A 27 0.88 -16.79 8.75
N ILE A 28 0.80 -16.70 7.41
CA ILE A 28 1.18 -17.78 6.48
C ILE A 28 2.70 -17.78 6.23
N ILE A 29 3.36 -16.61 6.31
CA ILE A 29 4.81 -16.56 6.37
C ILE A 29 5.21 -17.11 7.73
N ASN A 30 5.60 -18.38 7.74
CA ASN A 30 5.88 -19.11 8.96
C ASN A 30 6.90 -18.32 9.81
N TYR A 31 6.48 -17.90 11.00
CA TYR A 31 7.32 -17.18 11.97
C TYR A 31 8.65 -17.90 12.25
N GLN A 32 8.67 -19.24 12.14
CA GLN A 32 9.90 -20.03 12.26
C GLN A 32 10.81 -19.88 11.04
N LEU A 33 10.26 -19.83 9.82
CA LEU A 33 11.05 -19.49 8.62
C LEU A 33 11.65 -18.09 8.77
N LEU A 34 10.96 -17.15 9.43
CA LEU A 34 11.51 -15.83 9.70
C LEU A 34 12.72 -15.77 10.64
N LYS A 35 12.85 -16.76 11.50
CA LYS A 35 13.98 -16.88 12.45
C LYS A 35 15.12 -17.74 11.92
N LEU A 36 14.83 -18.72 11.06
CA LEU A 36 15.79 -19.76 10.66
C LEU A 36 16.79 -19.31 9.59
N TYR A 37 16.51 -18.24 8.86
CA TYR A 37 17.42 -17.73 7.84
C TYR A 37 18.17 -16.49 8.32
N LEU A 38 19.45 -16.39 7.93
CA LEU A 38 20.37 -15.27 8.10
C LEU A 38 19.94 -14.04 7.27
N TRP A 39 18.68 -13.62 7.35
CA TRP A 39 18.21 -12.51 6.54
C TRP A 39 18.72 -11.18 7.07
N LYS A 40 19.32 -10.44 6.15
CA LYS A 40 19.90 -9.12 6.43
C LYS A 40 18.85 -8.01 6.29
N LEU A 41 17.76 -8.22 5.53
CA LEU A 41 16.77 -7.19 5.26
C LEU A 41 15.45 -7.76 4.71
N ILE A 42 14.31 -7.23 5.17
CA ILE A 42 12.95 -7.57 4.72
C ILE A 42 12.30 -6.35 4.08
N SER A 43 11.76 -6.51 2.88
CA SER A 43 11.05 -5.45 2.16
C SER A 43 9.54 -5.70 2.11
N LEU A 44 8.76 -4.73 2.60
CA LEU A 44 7.31 -4.78 2.68
C LEU A 44 6.67 -3.82 1.67
N ILE A 45 6.20 -4.35 0.55
CA ILE A 45 5.64 -3.56 -0.56
C ILE A 45 4.09 -3.55 -0.55
N GLN A 46 3.49 -4.16 0.48
CA GLN A 46 2.03 -4.28 0.64
C GLN A 46 1.34 -2.91 0.79
N ASN A 47 0.04 -2.86 0.48
CA ASN A 47 -0.78 -1.68 0.72
C ASN A 47 -1.09 -1.49 2.22
N GLY A 48 -1.47 -0.27 2.58
CA GLY A 48 -1.96 0.03 3.94
C GLY A 48 -0.87 0.49 4.90
N LEU A 49 -1.23 0.51 6.19
CA LEU A 49 -0.38 0.91 7.32
C LEU A 49 -0.13 -0.24 8.30
N SER A 50 0.95 -0.10 9.07
CA SER A 50 1.30 -0.91 10.25
C SER A 50 1.78 -2.34 9.98
N ALA A 51 2.15 -2.69 8.75
CA ALA A 51 2.82 -3.97 8.50
C ALA A 51 4.27 -3.98 9.02
N GLU A 52 4.98 -2.86 8.90
CA GLU A 52 6.39 -2.75 9.30
C GLU A 52 6.62 -2.98 10.80
N PRO A 53 5.87 -2.36 11.74
CA PRO A 53 6.01 -2.61 13.17
C PRO A 53 5.82 -4.08 13.56
N GLU A 54 4.87 -4.79 12.92
CA GLU A 54 4.63 -6.21 13.24
C GLU A 54 5.78 -7.11 12.81
N ILE A 55 6.38 -6.84 11.65
CA ILE A 55 7.56 -7.57 11.19
C ILE A 55 8.80 -7.18 11.99
N ALA A 56 8.94 -5.91 12.36
CA ALA A 56 10.05 -5.42 13.17
C ALA A 56 10.11 -6.07 14.56
N LYS A 57 8.97 -6.46 15.15
CA LYS A 57 8.95 -7.27 16.40
C LYS A 57 9.63 -8.64 16.25
N ILE A 58 9.69 -9.17 15.02
CA ILE A 58 10.24 -10.50 14.73
C ILE A 58 11.72 -10.40 14.35
N VAL A 59 12.06 -9.45 13.49
CA VAL A 59 13.41 -9.33 12.90
C VAL A 59 14.19 -8.11 13.38
N GLY A 60 13.64 -7.25 14.22
CA GLY A 60 14.31 -6.02 14.62
C GLY A 60 14.13 -4.88 13.61
N ASP A 61 14.14 -3.66 14.13
CA ASP A 61 13.80 -2.43 13.40
C ASP A 61 14.78 -2.16 12.24
N ASP A 62 16.07 -2.46 12.42
CA ASP A 62 17.16 -2.20 11.47
C ASP A 62 17.08 -3.04 10.19
N ARG A 63 16.31 -4.13 10.22
CA ARG A 63 16.15 -5.07 9.10
C ARG A 63 14.86 -4.87 8.31
N VAL A 64 14.07 -3.84 8.57
CA VAL A 64 12.79 -3.62 7.89
C VAL A 64 12.85 -2.41 6.95
N ILE A 65 12.41 -2.62 5.72
CA ILE A 65 12.19 -1.58 4.71
C ILE A 65 10.72 -1.63 4.27
N GLY A 66 10.10 -0.46 4.17
CA GLY A 66 8.78 -0.29 3.57
C GLY A 66 8.88 0.22 2.14
N GLY A 67 8.07 -0.36 1.26
CA GLY A 67 7.88 0.05 -0.12
C GLY A 67 6.45 0.51 -0.38
N VAL A 68 6.29 1.72 -0.91
CA VAL A 68 5.02 2.28 -1.36
C VAL A 68 5.02 2.23 -2.89
N CYS A 69 4.40 1.20 -3.44
CA CYS A 69 4.33 0.98 -4.89
C CYS A 69 3.06 1.62 -5.47
N ASN A 70 3.22 2.56 -6.39
CA ASN A 70 2.11 3.01 -7.23
C ASN A 70 2.16 2.15 -8.49
N LEU A 71 1.25 1.18 -8.59
CA LEU A 71 1.22 0.19 -9.67
C LEU A 71 -0.23 -0.18 -9.96
N ALA A 72 -0.65 0.02 -11.20
CA ALA A 72 -1.87 -0.56 -11.72
C ALA A 72 -1.50 -1.89 -12.41
N SER A 73 -1.61 -3.00 -11.67
CA SER A 73 -1.39 -4.33 -12.25
C SER A 73 -2.44 -5.30 -11.74
N ASN A 74 -2.89 -6.18 -12.64
CA ASN A 74 -3.88 -7.20 -12.32
C ASN A 74 -3.37 -8.56 -12.78
N LYS A 75 -3.40 -9.53 -11.86
CA LYS A 75 -3.22 -10.93 -12.22
C LYS A 75 -4.49 -11.40 -12.93
N VAL A 76 -4.39 -11.63 -14.23
CA VAL A 76 -5.52 -12.06 -15.06
C VAL A 76 -5.77 -13.54 -14.82
N ILE A 77 -4.74 -14.37 -14.99
CA ILE A 77 -4.74 -15.83 -14.79
C ILE A 77 -3.41 -16.30 -14.18
N PHE A 78 -3.26 -17.60 -13.97
CA PHE A 78 -1.97 -18.19 -13.54
C PHE A 78 -0.88 -17.90 -14.58
N GLY A 79 0.30 -17.48 -14.13
CA GLY A 79 1.43 -17.13 -15.00
C GLY A 79 1.29 -15.81 -15.79
N TYR A 80 0.14 -15.13 -15.75
CA TYR A 80 -0.10 -13.92 -16.54
C TYR A 80 -0.45 -12.70 -15.67
N ILE A 81 0.41 -11.69 -15.72
CA ILE A 81 0.24 -10.39 -15.05
C ILE A 81 0.04 -9.33 -16.12
N HIS A 82 -1.10 -8.64 -16.08
CA HIS A 82 -1.32 -7.47 -16.92
C HIS A 82 -0.86 -6.23 -16.14
N HIS A 83 0.24 -5.63 -16.59
CA HIS A 83 0.72 -4.34 -16.11
C HIS A 83 0.05 -3.25 -16.93
N ILE A 84 -0.79 -2.45 -16.29
CA ILE A 84 -1.64 -1.44 -16.94
C ILE A 84 -0.92 -0.09 -16.99
N ASP A 85 -0.43 0.38 -15.84
CA ASP A 85 0.21 1.69 -15.71
C ASP A 85 1.01 1.78 -14.39
N TYR A 86 1.87 2.80 -14.29
CA TYR A 86 2.77 3.11 -13.17
C TYR A 86 3.84 2.08 -12.86
N GLY A 87 4.99 2.50 -12.33
CA GLY A 87 6.02 1.56 -11.88
C GLY A 87 6.87 2.10 -10.73
N LEU A 88 6.56 3.31 -10.24
CA LEU A 88 7.37 3.97 -9.24
C LEU A 88 7.15 3.33 -7.88
N ILE A 89 8.25 2.88 -7.27
CA ILE A 89 8.26 2.41 -5.89
C ILE A 89 8.98 3.45 -5.04
N ARG A 90 8.32 3.93 -3.98
CA ARG A 90 9.01 4.71 -2.94
C ARG A 90 9.49 3.79 -1.84
N ILE A 91 10.77 3.84 -1.51
CA ILE A 91 11.38 2.91 -0.56
C ILE A 91 11.97 3.70 0.61
N GLY A 92 11.56 3.36 1.83
CA GLY A 92 12.07 3.97 3.06
C GLY A 92 12.40 2.90 4.09
N ARG A 93 13.44 3.12 4.89
CA ARG A 93 13.73 2.25 6.03
C ARG A 93 12.67 2.47 7.11
N TYR A 94 12.25 1.39 7.75
CA TYR A 94 11.47 1.50 8.97
C TYR A 94 12.41 1.87 10.13
N ALA A 95 12.08 2.96 10.82
CA ALA A 95 12.58 3.20 12.17
C ALA A 95 11.43 2.99 13.14
N ARG A 96 11.75 2.67 14.40
CA ARG A 96 10.76 2.49 15.45
C ARG A 96 9.77 3.67 15.47
N ASN A 97 8.48 3.34 15.58
CA ASN A 97 7.39 4.32 15.53
C ASN A 97 7.39 5.20 14.28
N TYR A 98 7.96 4.72 13.17
CA TYR A 98 8.08 5.45 11.91
C TYR A 98 8.78 6.81 12.01
N GLN A 99 9.75 6.93 12.92
CA GLN A 99 10.59 8.12 12.99
C GLN A 99 11.41 8.31 11.70
N PHE A 100 11.98 9.51 11.55
CA PHE A 100 12.95 9.81 10.52
C PHE A 100 14.04 8.73 10.44
N ALA A 101 14.34 8.30 9.22
CA ALA A 101 15.33 7.25 8.98
C ALA A 101 16.23 7.66 7.81
N GLU A 102 17.50 7.91 8.10
CA GLU A 102 18.49 8.25 7.06
C GLU A 102 18.57 7.18 5.97
N ILE A 103 18.82 7.64 4.73
CA ILE A 103 19.08 6.77 3.59
C ILE A 103 20.46 6.13 3.72
N THR A 104 20.48 4.84 4.01
CA THR A 104 21.73 4.07 4.18
C THR A 104 22.35 3.66 2.83
N ASN A 105 23.65 3.36 2.82
CA ASN A 105 24.32 2.78 1.65
C ASN A 105 23.65 1.49 1.18
N LYS A 106 23.20 0.66 2.12
CA LYS A 106 22.45 -0.57 1.86
C LYS A 106 21.17 -0.33 1.05
N MET A 107 20.44 0.75 1.35
CA MET A 107 19.25 1.16 0.57
C MET A 107 19.63 1.65 -0.82
N ARG A 108 20.76 2.35 -0.97
CA ARG A 108 21.25 2.82 -2.27
C ARG A 108 21.64 1.66 -3.19
N GLU A 109 22.23 0.59 -2.65
CA GLU A 109 22.50 -0.64 -3.40
C GLU A 109 21.20 -1.27 -3.91
N ILE A 110 20.18 -1.37 -3.05
CA ILE A 110 18.85 -1.92 -3.43
C ILE A 110 18.21 -1.05 -4.52
N TYR A 111 18.28 0.26 -4.37
CA TYR A 111 17.85 1.20 -5.41
C TYR A 111 18.57 0.93 -6.74
N GLN A 112 19.90 0.74 -6.74
CA GLN A 112 20.66 0.44 -7.95
C GLN A 112 20.25 -0.89 -8.61
N ASP A 113 19.86 -1.89 -7.81
CA ASP A 113 19.35 -3.16 -8.33
C ASP A 113 18.01 -2.97 -9.06
N PHE A 114 17.06 -2.23 -8.46
CA PHE A 114 15.77 -1.91 -9.09
C PHE A 114 15.94 -1.07 -10.37
N GLU A 115 16.77 -0.04 -10.33
CA GLU A 115 17.07 0.80 -11.50
C GLU A 115 17.72 -0.01 -12.63
N SER A 116 18.64 -0.92 -12.29
CA SER A 116 19.27 -1.82 -13.28
C SER A 116 18.28 -2.80 -13.91
N ALA A 117 17.17 -3.08 -13.22
CA ALA A 117 16.05 -3.88 -13.72
C ALA A 117 14.98 -3.04 -14.45
N GLY A 118 15.19 -1.74 -14.61
CA GLY A 118 14.24 -0.82 -15.27
C GLY A 118 13.02 -0.47 -14.42
N VAL A 119 13.08 -0.68 -13.10
CA VAL A 119 12.00 -0.33 -12.15
C VAL A 119 12.35 0.99 -11.47
N PRO A 120 11.60 2.07 -11.73
CA PRO A 120 11.92 3.38 -11.15
C PRO A 120 11.69 3.36 -9.63
N VAL A 121 12.67 3.82 -8.87
CA VAL A 121 12.61 3.88 -7.41
C VAL A 121 12.94 5.28 -6.88
N ASN A 122 12.21 5.74 -5.87
CA ASN A 122 12.58 6.92 -5.10
C ASN A 122 12.83 6.52 -3.64
N LEU A 123 14.01 6.85 -3.12
CA LEU A 123 14.29 6.66 -1.70
C LEU A 123 13.63 7.78 -0.86
N THR A 124 13.18 7.45 0.35
CA THR A 124 12.58 8.40 1.29
C THR A 124 13.09 8.17 2.71
N GLU A 125 13.22 9.26 3.46
CA GLU A 125 13.54 9.25 4.89
C GLU A 125 12.28 9.26 5.77
N TYR A 126 11.11 9.48 5.16
CA TYR A 126 9.82 9.62 5.83
C TYR A 126 8.83 8.57 5.29
N LEU A 127 9.04 7.31 5.68
CA LEU A 127 8.23 6.18 5.19
C LEU A 127 6.73 6.36 5.48
N LEU A 128 6.37 6.77 6.70
CA LEU A 128 4.96 6.92 7.10
C LEU A 128 4.25 8.02 6.31
N LEU A 129 4.94 9.11 5.97
CA LEU A 129 4.39 10.16 5.11
C LEU A 129 4.03 9.61 3.73
N GLU A 130 4.90 8.79 3.13
CA GLU A 130 4.63 8.19 1.82
C GLU A 130 3.47 7.17 1.88
N ARG A 131 3.33 6.45 3.00
CA ARG A 131 2.17 5.58 3.25
C ARG A 131 0.87 6.38 3.31
N TRP A 132 0.83 7.47 4.10
CA TRP A 132 -0.34 8.34 4.20
C TRP A 132 -0.69 9.00 2.87
N LYS A 133 0.29 9.50 2.10
CA LYS A 133 0.06 10.03 0.75
C LYS A 133 -0.65 9.03 -0.16
N LYS A 134 -0.26 7.75 -0.11
CA LYS A 134 -0.93 6.70 -0.86
C LYS A 134 -2.35 6.42 -0.35
N LEU A 135 -2.58 6.51 0.96
CA LEU A 135 -3.91 6.35 1.55
C LEU A 135 -4.90 7.45 1.15
N VAL A 136 -4.43 8.66 0.83
CA VAL A 136 -5.30 9.73 0.30
C VAL A 136 -6.05 9.24 -0.94
N TRP A 137 -5.40 8.43 -1.77
CA TRP A 137 -6.05 7.80 -2.91
C TRP A 137 -6.74 6.48 -2.52
N ASN A 138 -6.03 5.56 -1.84
CA ASN A 138 -6.55 4.21 -1.61
C ASN A 138 -7.83 4.18 -0.78
N ILE A 139 -7.96 4.97 0.28
CA ILE A 139 -9.14 4.92 1.16
C ILE A 139 -10.43 5.26 0.41
N PRO A 140 -10.58 6.43 -0.24
CA PRO A 140 -11.83 6.76 -0.92
C PRO A 140 -12.12 5.80 -2.07
N TYR A 141 -11.18 5.59 -3.00
CA TYR A 141 -11.49 4.86 -4.22
C TYR A 141 -11.63 3.35 -4.00
N ASN A 142 -10.79 2.72 -3.17
CA ASN A 142 -10.96 1.28 -2.89
C ASN A 142 -12.27 1.01 -2.16
N SER A 143 -12.66 1.89 -1.23
CA SER A 143 -13.89 1.70 -0.46
C SER A 143 -15.13 1.95 -1.31
N LEU A 144 -15.20 3.10 -1.98
CA LEU A 144 -16.38 3.49 -2.75
C LEU A 144 -16.60 2.59 -3.97
N SER A 145 -15.53 2.11 -4.62
CA SER A 145 -15.70 1.16 -5.74
C SER A 145 -16.36 -0.16 -5.33
N VAL A 146 -16.14 -0.63 -4.10
CA VAL A 146 -16.82 -1.80 -3.55
C VAL A 146 -18.24 -1.47 -3.11
N ILE A 147 -18.42 -0.38 -2.37
CA ILE A 147 -19.70 -0.03 -1.72
C ILE A 147 -20.74 0.43 -2.73
N LEU A 148 -20.32 1.21 -3.73
CA LEU A 148 -21.19 1.76 -4.77
C LEU A 148 -21.23 0.89 -6.04
N ASP A 149 -20.49 -0.22 -6.07
CA ASP A 149 -20.38 -1.09 -7.24
C ASP A 149 -19.99 -0.31 -8.52
N ALA A 150 -18.91 0.48 -8.43
CA ALA A 150 -18.55 1.47 -9.44
C ALA A 150 -17.07 1.47 -9.78
N ARG A 151 -16.74 1.81 -11.02
CA ARG A 151 -15.38 2.15 -11.45
C ARG A 151 -14.98 3.57 -11.01
N THR A 152 -13.69 3.88 -11.10
CA THR A 152 -13.18 5.21 -10.72
C THR A 152 -13.74 6.34 -11.57
N ASP A 153 -14.01 6.11 -12.86
CA ASP A 153 -14.61 7.11 -13.76
C ASP A 153 -16.06 7.42 -13.40
N GLU A 154 -16.84 6.42 -12.99
CA GLU A 154 -18.22 6.59 -12.54
C GLU A 154 -18.27 7.38 -11.22
N ILE A 155 -17.38 7.04 -10.28
CA ILE A 155 -17.22 7.78 -9.00
C ILE A 155 -16.80 9.24 -9.25
N MET A 156 -15.95 9.50 -10.24
CA MET A 156 -15.48 10.86 -10.53
C MET A 156 -16.44 11.66 -11.41
N GLY A 157 -17.32 10.99 -12.15
CA GLY A 157 -18.30 11.57 -13.05
C GLY A 157 -19.57 12.07 -12.38
N ASP A 158 -19.92 11.55 -11.18
CA ASP A 158 -21.03 12.07 -10.37
C ASP A 158 -20.54 13.12 -9.34
N ALA A 159 -21.29 14.21 -9.23
CA ALA A 159 -20.93 15.33 -8.36
C ALA A 159 -21.02 14.97 -6.87
N ASN A 160 -21.97 14.13 -6.47
CA ASN A 160 -22.15 13.74 -5.08
C ASN A 160 -21.01 12.82 -4.63
N THR A 161 -20.65 11.83 -5.44
CA THR A 161 -19.54 10.93 -5.15
C THR A 161 -18.20 11.65 -5.21
N ARG A 162 -18.02 12.60 -6.13
CA ARG A 162 -16.81 13.45 -6.16
C ARG A 162 -16.64 14.31 -4.90
N ASN A 163 -17.73 14.90 -4.41
CA ASN A 163 -17.73 15.62 -3.14
C ASN A 163 -17.40 14.68 -1.97
N LEU A 164 -18.02 13.51 -1.92
CA LEU A 164 -17.75 12.51 -0.89
C LEU A 164 -16.28 12.04 -0.90
N VAL A 165 -15.69 11.80 -2.08
CA VAL A 165 -14.25 11.50 -2.22
C VAL A 165 -13.40 12.60 -1.60
N THR A 166 -13.72 13.86 -1.88
CA THR A 166 -13.00 15.02 -1.35
C THR A 166 -13.07 15.07 0.17
N GLU A 167 -14.25 14.87 0.75
CA GLU A 167 -14.45 14.85 2.20
C GLU A 167 -13.73 13.68 2.88
N ILE A 168 -13.71 12.50 2.24
CA ILE A 168 -12.93 11.35 2.74
C ILE A 168 -11.43 11.65 2.68
N MET A 169 -10.94 12.26 1.60
CA MET A 169 -9.53 12.66 1.48
C MET A 169 -9.14 13.62 2.60
N GLN A 170 -9.99 14.60 2.93
CA GLN A 170 -9.77 15.51 4.07
C GLN A 170 -9.61 14.75 5.39
N GLU A 171 -10.45 13.74 5.65
CA GLU A 171 -10.28 12.88 6.83
C GLU A 171 -8.95 12.10 6.81
N VAL A 172 -8.47 11.66 5.64
CA VAL A 172 -7.14 11.03 5.53
C VAL A 172 -6.04 12.03 5.90
N LEU A 173 -6.16 13.29 5.49
CA LEU A 173 -5.19 14.36 5.82
C LEU A 173 -5.18 14.62 7.34
N GLU A 174 -6.33 14.68 7.99
CA GLU A 174 -6.44 14.82 9.45
C GLU A 174 -5.84 13.59 10.18
N GLY A 175 -6.07 12.39 9.65
CA GLY A 175 -5.42 11.16 10.12
C GLY A 175 -3.89 11.23 10.01
N ALA A 176 -3.37 11.68 8.88
CA ALA A 176 -1.92 11.86 8.67
C ALA A 176 -1.33 12.89 9.64
N LYS A 177 -2.02 14.02 9.84
CA LYS A 177 -1.61 15.09 10.75
C LYS A 177 -1.50 14.61 12.19
N SER A 178 -2.39 13.71 12.63
CA SER A 178 -2.30 13.07 13.96
C SER A 178 -0.99 12.29 14.19
N CYS A 179 -0.35 11.86 13.11
CA CYS A 179 0.94 11.16 13.09
C CYS A 179 2.13 12.09 12.76
N GLN A 180 1.96 13.41 12.91
CA GLN A 180 2.96 14.42 12.50
C GLN A 180 3.33 14.37 11.00
N CYS A 181 2.52 13.70 10.18
CA CYS A 181 2.70 13.66 8.74
C CYS A 181 1.87 14.77 8.09
N GLN A 182 2.54 15.84 7.68
CA GLN A 182 1.85 16.94 7.00
C GLN A 182 1.74 16.67 5.49
N ILE A 183 0.51 16.62 5.00
CA ILE A 183 0.18 16.57 3.58
C ILE A 183 -0.63 17.84 3.29
N PRO A 184 -0.22 18.67 2.31
CA PRO A 184 -0.91 19.93 2.03
C PRO A 184 -2.29 19.67 1.41
N ASP A 185 -3.27 20.53 1.69
CA ASP A 185 -4.63 20.42 1.13
C ASP A 185 -4.65 20.41 -0.40
N SER A 186 -3.69 21.09 -1.04
CA SER A 186 -3.49 21.07 -2.50
C SER A 186 -3.23 19.66 -3.05
N TYR A 187 -2.82 18.72 -2.20
CA TYR A 187 -2.66 17.31 -2.58
C TYR A 187 -3.99 16.64 -2.92
N ILE A 188 -5.12 17.08 -2.32
CA ILE A 188 -6.45 16.58 -2.66
C ILE A 188 -6.77 16.90 -4.12
N GLN A 189 -6.66 18.18 -4.51
CA GLN A 189 -6.89 18.58 -5.90
C GLN A 189 -5.97 17.85 -6.87
N LYS A 190 -4.69 17.68 -6.49
CA LYS A 190 -3.73 16.87 -7.26
C LYS A 190 -4.22 15.43 -7.46
N MET A 191 -4.80 14.79 -6.45
CA MET A 191 -5.32 13.41 -6.56
C MET A 191 -6.60 13.34 -7.40
N LEU A 192 -7.49 14.33 -7.28
CA LEU A 192 -8.70 14.44 -8.11
C LEU A 192 -8.33 14.63 -9.59
N ASP A 193 -7.42 15.55 -9.89
CA ASP A 193 -6.93 15.82 -11.26
C ASP A 193 -6.19 14.63 -11.85
N HIS A 194 -5.40 13.95 -11.02
CA HIS A 194 -4.73 12.72 -11.41
C HIS A 194 -5.75 11.65 -11.78
N THR A 195 -6.75 11.42 -10.93
CA THR A 195 -7.78 10.38 -11.14
C THR A 195 -8.64 10.66 -12.37
N ASN A 196 -8.98 11.92 -12.63
CA ASN A 196 -9.69 12.34 -13.85
C ASN A 196 -8.95 11.97 -15.15
N LYS A 197 -7.62 11.86 -15.12
CA LYS A 197 -6.79 11.53 -16.29
C LYS A 197 -6.57 10.02 -16.45
N LEU A 198 -6.96 9.23 -15.45
CA LEU A 198 -6.82 7.78 -15.50
C LEU A 198 -7.82 7.20 -16.48
N ARG A 199 -7.41 6.13 -17.16
CA ARG A 199 -8.39 5.30 -17.89
C ARG A 199 -9.37 4.69 -16.88
N PRO A 200 -10.64 4.48 -17.26
CA PRO A 200 -11.60 3.73 -16.45
C PRO A 200 -10.99 2.43 -15.90
N TYR A 201 -10.97 2.26 -14.58
CA TYR A 201 -10.45 1.03 -13.97
C TYR A 201 -11.17 0.68 -12.67
N LEU A 202 -11.14 -0.63 -12.38
CA LEU A 202 -11.56 -1.19 -11.10
C LEU A 202 -10.38 -1.20 -10.14
N THR A 203 -10.61 -0.82 -8.89
CA THR A 203 -9.58 -0.88 -7.86
C THR A 203 -9.22 -2.33 -7.52
N SER A 204 -8.03 -2.54 -6.94
CA SER A 204 -7.62 -3.88 -6.52
C SER A 204 -8.58 -4.49 -5.50
N MET A 205 -9.13 -3.67 -4.58
CA MET A 205 -10.11 -4.13 -3.58
C MET A 205 -11.42 -4.54 -4.23
N LYS A 206 -11.89 -3.80 -5.25
CA LYS A 206 -13.08 -4.15 -6.03
C LYS A 206 -12.90 -5.45 -6.80
N ILE A 207 -11.76 -5.63 -7.45
CA ILE A 207 -11.42 -6.89 -8.14
C ILE A 207 -11.38 -8.06 -7.15
N ASP A 208 -10.80 -7.86 -5.97
CA ASP A 208 -10.77 -8.91 -4.93
C ASP A 208 -12.17 -9.19 -4.37
N TYR A 209 -13.03 -8.17 -4.24
CA TYR A 209 -14.44 -8.34 -3.86
C TYR A 209 -15.21 -9.17 -4.90
N GLU A 210 -15.12 -8.84 -6.18
CA GLU A 210 -15.76 -9.59 -7.27
C GLU A 210 -15.27 -11.04 -7.35
N ARG A 211 -13.99 -11.26 -7.03
CA ARG A 211 -13.37 -12.58 -6.97
C ARG A 211 -13.57 -13.29 -5.63
N ARG A 212 -14.39 -12.72 -4.73
CA ARG A 212 -14.69 -13.25 -3.39
C ARG A 212 -13.46 -13.56 -2.54
N ARG A 213 -12.42 -12.76 -2.68
CA ARG A 213 -11.19 -12.86 -1.88
C ARG A 213 -11.32 -12.00 -0.62
N PRO A 214 -10.60 -12.33 0.45
CA PRO A 214 -10.51 -11.47 1.62
C PRO A 214 -10.02 -10.07 1.23
N LEU A 215 -10.71 -9.04 1.72
CA LEU A 215 -10.35 -7.66 1.43
C LEU A 215 -9.26 -7.11 2.38
N GLU A 216 -8.40 -6.23 1.89
CA GLU A 216 -7.33 -5.56 2.66
C GLU A 216 -7.84 -4.44 3.59
N ILE A 217 -9.01 -4.63 4.22
CA ILE A 217 -9.72 -3.59 5.00
C ILE A 217 -8.88 -3.12 6.19
N GLU A 218 -8.24 -4.03 6.92
CA GLU A 218 -7.48 -3.67 8.13
C GLU A 218 -6.26 -2.81 7.79
N GLY A 219 -5.49 -3.19 6.76
CA GLY A 219 -4.31 -2.41 6.36
C GLY A 219 -4.67 -1.03 5.80
N ILE A 220 -5.69 -0.96 4.94
CA ILE A 220 -6.02 0.27 4.21
C ILE A 220 -6.88 1.23 5.04
N ILE A 221 -7.72 0.74 5.94
CA ILE A 221 -8.77 1.53 6.60
C ILE A 221 -8.73 1.37 8.11
N GLY A 222 -8.74 0.12 8.60
CA GLY A 222 -8.82 -0.19 10.03
C GLY A 222 -7.63 0.35 10.84
N ASN A 223 -6.41 0.13 10.36
CA ASN A 223 -5.17 0.60 11.00
C ASN A 223 -5.07 2.13 11.03
N PRO A 224 -5.23 2.87 9.90
CA PRO A 224 -5.27 4.33 9.94
C PRO A 224 -6.33 4.88 10.89
N LEU A 225 -7.53 4.31 10.87
CA LEU A 225 -8.64 4.72 11.74
C LEU A 225 -8.30 4.53 13.23
N ARG A 226 -7.69 3.40 13.59
CA ARG A 226 -7.26 3.12 14.96
C ARG A 226 -6.18 4.08 15.43
N ILE A 227 -5.16 4.31 14.59
CA ILE A 227 -4.07 5.24 14.90
C ILE A 227 -4.61 6.66 15.15
N ALA A 228 -5.50 7.15 14.27
CA ALA A 228 -6.12 8.46 14.45
C ALA A 228 -6.96 8.52 15.73
N SER A 229 -7.73 7.47 16.02
CA SER A 229 -8.56 7.38 17.22
C SER A 229 -7.72 7.36 18.51
N GLU A 230 -6.58 6.67 18.52
CA GLU A 230 -5.63 6.65 19.65
C GLU A 230 -5.03 8.04 19.90
N ALA A 231 -4.88 8.85 18.85
CA ALA A 231 -4.48 10.26 18.93
C ALA A 231 -5.65 11.23 19.21
N GLY A 232 -6.86 10.71 19.48
CA GLY A 232 -8.05 11.52 19.77
C GLY A 232 -8.69 12.18 18.54
N VAL A 233 -8.27 11.82 17.32
CA VAL A 233 -8.82 12.34 16.07
C VAL A 233 -9.95 11.45 15.57
N LYS A 234 -11.11 12.04 15.30
CA LYS A 234 -12.29 11.32 14.77
C LYS A 234 -12.35 11.43 13.26
N LEU A 235 -12.47 10.28 12.59
CA LEU A 235 -12.60 10.18 11.13
C LEU A 235 -13.95 9.51 10.79
N PRO A 236 -15.08 10.23 10.93
CA PRO A 236 -16.41 9.61 10.90
C PRO A 236 -16.75 8.95 9.56
N LYS A 237 -16.38 9.52 8.41
CA LYS A 237 -16.63 8.89 7.10
C LYS A 237 -15.76 7.66 6.91
N ILE A 238 -14.48 7.73 7.26
CA ILE A 238 -13.59 6.56 7.21
C ILE A 238 -14.11 5.46 8.15
N GLY A 239 -14.62 5.82 9.33
CA GLY A 239 -15.28 4.91 10.25
C GLY A 239 -16.53 4.24 9.65
N MET A 240 -17.35 5.00 8.93
CA MET A 240 -18.52 4.48 8.21
C MET A 240 -18.10 3.51 7.10
N LEU A 241 -17.11 3.87 6.27
CA LEU A 241 -16.56 3.00 5.22
C LEU A 241 -16.03 1.69 5.80
N TYR A 242 -15.31 1.74 6.93
CA TYR A 242 -14.82 0.56 7.62
C TYR A 242 -15.96 -0.39 7.97
N GLN A 243 -17.02 0.11 8.61
CA GLN A 243 -18.18 -0.72 9.01
C GLN A 243 -18.89 -1.35 7.80
N GLN A 244 -19.14 -0.55 6.76
CA GLN A 244 -19.79 -1.02 5.52
C GLN A 244 -18.95 -2.13 4.86
N LEU A 245 -17.64 -1.94 4.72
CA LEU A 245 -16.77 -2.93 4.09
C LEU A 245 -16.60 -4.20 4.93
N LYS A 246 -16.56 -4.10 6.27
CA LYS A 246 -16.52 -5.29 7.13
C LYS A 246 -17.78 -6.14 6.96
N PHE A 247 -18.94 -5.51 6.88
CA PHE A 247 -20.20 -6.20 6.59
C PHE A 247 -20.18 -6.85 5.20
N LEU A 248 -19.77 -6.11 4.17
CA LEU A 248 -19.69 -6.62 2.80
C LEU A 248 -18.70 -7.79 2.67
N ASP A 249 -17.50 -7.69 3.25
CA ASP A 249 -16.49 -8.77 3.25
C ASP A 249 -17.01 -10.04 3.95
N ALA A 250 -17.66 -9.90 5.11
CA ALA A 250 -18.24 -11.03 5.82
C ALA A 250 -19.32 -11.73 4.97
N ARG A 251 -20.25 -10.96 4.39
CA ARG A 251 -21.30 -11.48 3.51
C ARG A 251 -20.73 -12.14 2.26
N ASN A 252 -19.72 -11.52 1.65
CA ASN A 252 -19.08 -12.02 0.43
C ASN A 252 -18.38 -13.37 0.64
N ARG A 253 -17.95 -13.66 1.88
CA ARG A 253 -17.31 -14.92 2.27
C ARG A 253 -18.28 -16.02 2.72
N GLN A 254 -19.52 -15.70 3.09
CA GLN A 254 -20.50 -16.68 3.62
C GLN A 254 -21.26 -17.48 2.54
N ASN A 255 -21.52 -16.89 1.36
CA ASN A 255 -22.33 -17.50 0.30
C ASN A 255 -21.60 -18.60 -0.51
N PHE A 256 -20.77 -19.41 0.13
CA PHE A 256 -20.04 -20.53 -0.48
C PHE A 256 -20.05 -21.81 0.39
N SER A 257 -20.72 -21.77 1.55
CA SER A 257 -20.87 -22.93 2.45
C SER A 257 -22.20 -23.68 2.23
N SER A 258 -22.86 -23.46 1.09
CA SER A 258 -24.17 -24.02 0.73
C SER A 258 -24.17 -24.48 -0.70
#